data_AF-A0A1I6GCT7-F1
#
_entry.id   AF-A0A1I6GCT7-F1
#
_cell.length_a   1.000
_cell.length_b   1.000
_cell.length_c   1.000
_cell.angle_alpha   90.00
_cell.angle_beta   90.00
_cell.angle_gamma   90.00
#
_symmetry.space_group_name_H-M   'P 1'
#
loop_
_entity.id
_entity.type
_entity.pdbx_description
1 polymer ?
#
loop_
_entity_poly.entity_id
_entity_poly.type
_entity_poly.pdbx_seq_one_letter_code
_entity_poly.pdbx_strand_id
1 'polypeptide(L)'
;MRTLTKLPFKFLLIGFISSLFLLACKPEPGPIIGPGSSDIRINQIGYYPNGIKKAVIAVEPTTLEFALVDSGSKRTVYQGQLSEVFDWPLANEQVRIADFTEFQDPGEYVLYIPNLGNSHPFEIRSDVLNPVLEGSVKGLYFQRTGMALDEKHAGKWHRPAGHPDSLVAFHPSSGKQPGTIASPKGWYDAGDYNKYIINATFPLGQWFRLYEEYPETIPDDALNIPESGNGVSDYLDELKYELDWALTMQDEDGGLFHKLTTKNFEGMVMPHQATAERFIVGKSTAATLDFAACTAQAYRVYQDINPEYAKACLDASLKAYRWARENPEVLFSNPEDVHTGEYGDNDVADEWFWANAELFVSTGDSAFLEQMDLEAFDFEFRPGESWTGFMRFLGVFSMLDSGSFETSDSNYQHLRAGLLGSADELLRRSGQLPYFQPIDDFHWGSNSDVLNAAMILAQAYQLDPDPKYLQGVRQAADYILGNNPVGYSYVTGFGDRTPLFIHHRQSAADSIPEPVPGLLSGGPNSRLQDTTNGTVYPENVAPMKAWVDQEPSYASNEICLNWNAPLTYILGFLENQAD
;
A
#
# COMPACT_ATOMS: atom_id res chain seq x y z
N MET A 1 87.75 -19.97 -63.38
CA MET A 1 87.70 -18.53 -63.69
C MET A 1 86.99 -17.83 -62.53
N ARG A 2 87.67 -16.91 -61.82
CA ARG A 2 87.15 -15.89 -60.89
C ARG A 2 86.31 -16.37 -59.67
N THR A 3 86.89 -16.50 -58.47
CA THR A 3 87.15 -15.48 -57.41
C THR A 3 85.96 -15.08 -56.53
N LEU A 4 86.16 -15.26 -55.21
CA LEU A 4 85.83 -14.36 -54.08
C LEU A 4 84.30 -14.20 -53.76
N THR A 5 83.80 -14.18 -52.50
CA THR A 5 84.26 -13.38 -51.34
C THR A 5 83.56 -13.77 -50.01
N LYS A 6 84.37 -13.80 -48.93
CA LYS A 6 84.19 -13.58 -47.46
C LYS A 6 82.80 -13.41 -46.78
N LEU A 7 82.60 -14.20 -45.69
CA LEU A 7 82.21 -13.95 -44.26
C LEU A 7 81.59 -12.58 -43.81
N PRO A 8 81.09 -12.42 -42.54
CA PRO A 8 80.28 -13.25 -41.61
C PRO A 8 79.20 -12.42 -40.85
N PHE A 9 78.42 -12.99 -39.90
CA PHE A 9 77.79 -12.38 -38.67
C PHE A 9 76.60 -13.27 -38.20
N LYS A 10 76.11 -13.36 -36.95
CA LYS A 10 76.59 -13.35 -35.55
C LYS A 10 75.30 -13.55 -34.69
N PHE A 11 75.37 -14.28 -33.57
CA PHE A 11 74.36 -14.45 -32.48
C PHE A 11 73.04 -15.22 -32.80
N LEU A 12 72.60 -16.29 -32.11
CA LEU A 12 72.48 -16.73 -30.70
C LEU A 12 71.10 -16.42 -30.08
N LEU A 13 70.25 -17.46 -29.90
CA LEU A 13 69.17 -17.59 -28.88
C LEU A 13 68.55 -19.01 -28.99
N ILE A 14 68.94 -19.99 -28.16
CA ILE A 14 68.23 -20.44 -26.94
C ILE A 14 66.72 -20.55 -27.15
N GLY A 15 66.25 -21.75 -27.51
CA GLY A 15 64.84 -22.14 -27.48
C GLY A 15 64.44 -22.56 -26.07
N PHE A 16 63.54 -21.77 -25.47
CA PHE A 16 62.98 -21.92 -24.15
C PHE A 16 61.94 -23.07 -24.09
N ILE A 17 61.96 -23.79 -22.97
CA ILE A 17 60.93 -24.73 -22.53
C ILE A 17 59.72 -23.91 -22.06
N SER A 18 58.55 -24.14 -22.66
CA SER A 18 57.26 -23.63 -22.14
C SER A 18 56.17 -24.69 -22.34
N SER A 19 56.17 -25.71 -21.49
CA SER A 19 55.00 -26.54 -21.22
C SER A 19 54.05 -25.76 -20.30
N LEU A 20 53.06 -25.10 -20.89
CA LEU A 20 51.97 -24.44 -20.17
C LEU A 20 51.07 -25.49 -19.51
N PHE A 21 50.90 -25.36 -18.19
CA PHE A 21 49.82 -25.96 -17.43
C PHE A 21 48.47 -25.36 -17.90
N LEU A 22 47.70 -26.13 -18.66
CA LEU A 22 46.26 -25.92 -18.81
C LEU A 22 45.58 -26.47 -17.55
N LEU A 23 45.57 -25.67 -16.48
CA LEU A 23 44.61 -25.86 -15.38
C LEU A 23 43.24 -25.46 -15.93
N ALA A 24 42.46 -26.45 -16.32
CA ALA A 24 41.03 -26.27 -16.55
C ALA A 24 40.41 -25.81 -15.22
N CYS A 25 40.04 -24.53 -15.12
CA CYS A 25 39.08 -24.06 -14.11
C CYS A 25 37.79 -24.86 -14.31
N LYS A 26 37.59 -25.91 -13.51
CA LYS A 26 36.25 -26.43 -13.29
C LYS A 26 35.47 -25.29 -12.63
N PRO A 27 34.30 -24.88 -13.16
CA PRO A 27 33.45 -23.95 -12.42
C PRO A 27 33.18 -24.60 -11.06
N GLU A 28 33.45 -23.85 -9.98
CA GLU A 28 33.07 -24.30 -8.65
C GLU A 28 31.56 -24.63 -8.69
N PRO A 29 31.14 -25.76 -8.08
CA PRO A 29 29.72 -26.04 -7.96
C PRO A 29 29.07 -24.82 -7.27
N GLY A 30 28.02 -24.30 -7.90
CA GLY A 30 27.25 -23.20 -7.34
C GLY A 30 26.76 -23.52 -5.92
N PRO A 31 26.52 -22.50 -5.10
CA PRO A 31 26.07 -22.71 -3.73
C PRO A 31 24.76 -23.51 -3.71
N ILE A 32 24.62 -24.38 -2.69
CA ILE A 32 23.40 -25.15 -2.48
C ILE A 32 22.33 -24.16 -2.00
N ILE A 33 21.28 -23.99 -2.81
CA ILE A 33 20.12 -23.17 -2.46
C ILE A 33 19.26 -23.98 -1.47
N GLY A 34 19.28 -23.58 -0.20
CA GLY A 34 18.42 -24.07 0.89
C GLY A 34 17.23 -23.13 1.14
N PRO A 35 16.43 -23.35 2.20
CA PRO A 35 15.39 -22.39 2.59
C PRO A 35 16.00 -21.01 2.87
N GLY A 36 15.27 -19.95 2.51
CA GLY A 36 15.70 -18.57 2.71
C GLY A 36 16.04 -18.29 4.18
N SER A 37 17.19 -17.66 4.43
CA SER A 37 17.59 -17.22 5.75
C SER A 37 16.73 -16.05 6.18
N SER A 38 16.17 -16.12 7.39
CA SER A 38 15.50 -14.96 7.98
C SER A 38 16.46 -13.79 8.18
N ASP A 39 17.76 -14.00 8.30
CA ASP A 39 18.70 -12.92 8.58
C ASP A 39 19.06 -12.08 7.35
N ILE A 40 18.62 -12.50 6.15
CA ILE A 40 18.75 -11.75 4.90
C ILE A 40 17.38 -11.19 4.54
N ARG A 41 17.14 -9.92 4.88
CA ARG A 41 15.89 -9.19 4.62
C ARG A 41 15.94 -8.58 3.23
N ILE A 42 14.93 -8.85 2.41
CA ILE A 42 14.90 -8.49 1.00
C ILE A 42 13.45 -8.34 0.53
N ASN A 43 13.23 -7.58 -0.54
CA ASN A 43 11.94 -7.62 -1.24
C ASN A 43 11.76 -9.04 -1.82
N GLN A 44 10.75 -9.76 -1.31
CA GLN A 44 10.48 -11.16 -1.65
C GLN A 44 9.72 -11.33 -2.97
N ILE A 45 9.36 -10.23 -3.62
CA ILE A 45 8.75 -10.22 -4.95
C ILE A 45 9.85 -9.98 -5.97
N GLY A 46 10.53 -8.84 -5.87
CA GLY A 46 11.61 -8.50 -6.79
C GLY A 46 11.84 -7.02 -7.00
N TYR A 47 12.64 -6.72 -8.01
CA TYR A 47 13.16 -5.39 -8.32
C TYR A 47 13.05 -5.05 -9.81
N TYR A 48 12.86 -3.77 -10.13
CA TYR A 48 12.95 -3.30 -11.52
C TYR A 48 14.41 -3.32 -12.03
N PRO A 49 14.68 -3.57 -13.33
CA PRO A 49 16.03 -3.61 -13.89
C PRO A 49 16.86 -2.36 -13.59
N ASN A 50 16.28 -1.16 -13.76
CA ASN A 50 16.92 0.12 -13.46
C ASN A 50 16.60 0.63 -12.04
N GLY A 51 15.98 -0.22 -11.22
CA GLY A 51 15.62 0.05 -9.83
C GLY A 51 16.80 0.02 -8.87
N ILE A 52 16.65 0.74 -7.76
CA ILE A 52 17.47 0.52 -6.57
C ILE A 52 17.21 -0.89 -6.04
N LYS A 53 18.28 -1.61 -5.66
CA LYS A 53 18.17 -3.00 -5.20
C LYS A 53 19.06 -3.21 -3.99
N LYS A 54 18.43 -3.36 -2.83
CA LYS A 54 19.12 -3.47 -1.55
C LYS A 54 18.51 -4.58 -0.69
N ALA A 55 19.37 -5.32 -0.02
CA ALA A 55 19.00 -6.24 1.04
C ALA A 55 19.67 -5.82 2.36
N VAL A 56 18.98 -6.06 3.48
CA VAL A 56 19.49 -5.80 4.82
C VAL A 56 19.90 -7.12 5.47
N ILE A 57 21.14 -7.18 5.94
CA ILE A 57 21.71 -8.35 6.61
C ILE A 57 21.67 -8.09 8.11
N ALA A 58 20.77 -8.77 8.82
CA ALA A 58 20.43 -8.52 10.22
C ALA A 58 21.27 -9.32 11.24
N VAL A 59 22.44 -9.77 10.81
CA VAL A 59 23.41 -10.52 11.63
C VAL A 59 24.82 -10.20 11.14
N GLU A 60 25.82 -10.21 12.02
CA GLU A 60 27.22 -10.05 11.61
C GLU A 60 27.68 -11.29 10.83
N PRO A 61 28.00 -11.16 9.53
CA PRO A 61 28.39 -12.29 8.71
C PRO A 61 29.87 -12.64 8.89
N THR A 62 30.23 -13.88 8.56
CA THR A 62 31.63 -14.34 8.63
C THR A 62 32.54 -13.75 7.52
N THR A 63 31.94 -13.12 6.52
CA THR A 63 32.60 -12.45 5.39
C THR A 63 31.78 -11.23 4.99
N LEU A 64 32.45 -10.22 4.40
CA LEU A 64 31.79 -9.05 3.82
C LEU A 64 31.39 -9.27 2.35
N GLU A 65 31.73 -10.42 1.77
CA GLU A 65 31.36 -10.76 0.40
C GLU A 65 29.94 -11.31 0.32
N PHE A 66 29.17 -10.82 -0.65
CA PHE A 66 27.90 -11.42 -1.08
C PHE A 66 27.91 -11.68 -2.59
N ALA A 67 27.02 -12.56 -3.03
CA ALA A 67 26.85 -12.90 -4.44
C ALA A 67 25.36 -12.92 -4.81
N LEU A 68 25.03 -12.58 -6.05
CA LEU A 68 23.75 -13.00 -6.64
C LEU A 68 23.95 -14.30 -7.40
N VAL A 69 23.04 -15.23 -7.18
CA VAL A 69 23.04 -16.55 -7.79
C VAL A 69 21.76 -16.72 -8.59
N ASP A 70 21.90 -17.01 -9.87
CA ASP A 70 20.78 -17.31 -10.75
C ASP A 70 20.09 -18.60 -10.32
N SER A 71 18.78 -18.53 -10.06
CA SER A 71 17.98 -19.64 -9.53
C SER A 71 17.93 -20.84 -10.49
N GLY A 72 18.04 -20.65 -11.80
CA GLY A 72 17.99 -21.75 -12.78
C GLY A 72 19.32 -22.47 -12.93
N SER A 73 20.34 -21.74 -13.38
CA SER A 73 21.69 -22.22 -13.68
C SER A 73 22.53 -22.48 -12.44
N LYS A 74 22.14 -21.94 -11.28
CA LYS A 74 22.87 -21.97 -10.01
C LYS A 74 24.25 -21.33 -10.10
N ARG A 75 24.46 -20.42 -11.05
CA ARG A 75 25.74 -19.72 -11.23
C ARG A 75 25.72 -18.38 -10.52
N THR A 76 26.84 -18.01 -9.94
CA THR A 76 27.08 -16.63 -9.50
C THR A 76 27.10 -15.71 -10.71
N VAL A 77 26.25 -14.70 -10.72
CA VAL A 77 26.12 -13.71 -11.80
C VAL A 77 26.58 -12.31 -11.37
N TYR A 78 26.63 -12.05 -10.07
CA TYR A 78 27.12 -10.80 -9.50
C TYR A 78 27.83 -11.07 -8.18
N GLN A 79 28.81 -10.23 -7.83
CA GLN A 79 29.49 -10.23 -6.54
C GLN A 79 29.62 -8.80 -6.03
N GLY A 80 29.44 -8.60 -4.74
CA GLY A 80 29.55 -7.30 -4.08
C GLY A 80 30.10 -7.40 -2.67
N GLN A 81 30.26 -6.23 -2.04
CA GLN A 81 30.71 -6.09 -0.67
C GLN A 81 29.59 -5.47 0.18
N LEU A 82 29.39 -6.02 1.38
CA LEU A 82 28.49 -5.45 2.37
C LEU A 82 29.01 -4.10 2.85
N SER A 83 28.09 -3.19 3.16
CA SER A 83 28.40 -1.89 3.73
C SER A 83 29.10 -1.99 5.10
N GLU A 84 29.51 -0.84 5.62
CA GLU A 84 29.75 -0.69 7.06
C GLU A 84 28.51 -1.03 7.89
N VAL A 85 28.73 -1.27 9.19
CA VAL A 85 27.65 -1.61 10.12
C VAL A 85 26.80 -0.38 10.40
N PHE A 86 25.49 -0.56 10.38
CA PHE A 86 24.52 0.38 10.88
C PHE A 86 23.96 -0.14 12.20
N ASP A 87 23.98 0.69 13.23
CA ASP A 87 23.24 0.43 14.47
C ASP A 87 21.77 0.83 14.27
N TRP A 88 20.85 -0.07 14.63
CA TRP A 88 19.42 0.19 14.50
C TRP A 88 18.64 0.02 15.81
N PRO A 89 18.50 1.09 16.61
CA PRO A 89 17.83 1.03 17.90
C PRO A 89 16.36 0.59 17.84
N LEU A 90 15.61 1.00 16.81
CA LEU A 90 14.16 0.70 16.70
C LEU A 90 13.84 -0.77 16.40
N ALA A 91 14.82 -1.54 15.94
CA ALA A 91 14.71 -3.00 15.83
C ALA A 91 15.65 -3.75 16.79
N ASN A 92 16.41 -3.01 17.61
CA ASN A 92 17.43 -3.51 18.53
C ASN A 92 18.42 -4.48 17.84
N GLU A 93 19.01 -4.06 16.73
CA GLU A 93 19.94 -4.88 15.94
C GLU A 93 21.04 -4.06 15.27
N GLN A 94 22.09 -4.75 14.84
CA GLN A 94 23.13 -4.21 13.98
C GLN A 94 22.99 -4.84 12.60
N VAL A 95 23.04 -4.03 11.55
CA VAL A 95 22.81 -4.50 10.19
C VAL A 95 23.88 -4.04 9.22
N ARG A 96 23.99 -4.73 8.10
CA ARG A 96 24.77 -4.31 6.93
C ARG A 96 23.88 -4.33 5.69
N ILE A 97 24.24 -3.54 4.68
CA ILE A 97 23.50 -3.44 3.43
C ILE A 97 24.26 -4.15 2.33
N ALA A 98 23.57 -5.01 1.60
CA ALA A 98 24.02 -5.50 0.30
C ALA A 98 23.35 -4.68 -0.79
N ASP A 99 24.11 -3.85 -1.49
CA ASP A 99 23.62 -3.05 -2.62
C ASP A 99 24.06 -3.70 -3.93
N PHE A 100 23.09 -4.12 -4.72
CA PHE A 100 23.29 -4.75 -6.03
C PHE A 100 22.53 -3.99 -7.13
N THR A 101 22.32 -2.69 -6.92
CA THR A 101 21.61 -1.79 -7.85
C THR A 101 22.19 -1.85 -9.27
N GLU A 102 23.52 -1.94 -9.39
CA GLU A 102 24.24 -2.03 -10.68
C GLU A 102 23.93 -3.30 -11.49
N PHE A 103 23.36 -4.34 -10.87
CA PHE A 103 22.94 -5.54 -11.58
C PHE A 103 21.54 -5.35 -12.14
N GLN A 104 21.40 -5.46 -13.47
CA GLN A 104 20.17 -5.10 -14.19
C GLN A 104 19.59 -6.25 -15.03
N ASP A 105 20.33 -7.35 -15.18
CA ASP A 105 19.90 -8.47 -16.02
C ASP A 105 18.61 -9.07 -15.46
N PRO A 106 17.54 -9.20 -16.27
CA PRO A 106 16.32 -9.83 -15.83
C PRO A 106 16.49 -11.33 -15.55
N GLY A 107 15.79 -11.82 -14.53
CA GLY A 107 15.84 -13.22 -14.12
C GLY A 107 15.35 -13.45 -12.70
N GLU A 108 15.48 -14.69 -12.23
CA GLU A 108 15.16 -15.09 -10.87
C GLU A 108 16.46 -15.38 -10.11
N TYR A 109 16.61 -14.77 -8.94
CA TYR A 109 17.86 -14.78 -8.19
C TYR A 109 17.65 -15.06 -6.71
N VAL A 110 18.74 -15.48 -6.07
CA VAL A 110 18.90 -15.39 -4.61
C VAL A 110 20.16 -14.61 -4.30
N LEU A 111 20.15 -13.88 -3.17
CA LEU A 111 21.35 -13.31 -2.59
C LEU A 111 21.99 -14.35 -1.67
N TYR A 112 23.27 -14.66 -1.89
CA TYR A 112 24.02 -15.65 -1.14
C TYR A 112 25.19 -15.01 -0.36
N ILE A 113 25.31 -15.38 0.91
CA ILE A 113 26.45 -15.04 1.76
C ILE A 113 27.06 -16.32 2.33
N PRO A 114 28.37 -16.58 2.12
CA PRO A 114 29.04 -17.76 2.66
C PRO A 114 28.82 -17.95 4.17
N ASN A 115 28.49 -19.19 4.56
CA ASN A 115 28.16 -19.62 5.93
C ASN A 115 26.89 -19.01 6.55
N LEU A 116 26.26 -18.00 5.92
CA LEU A 116 24.96 -17.47 6.34
C LEU A 116 23.79 -18.12 5.57
N GLY A 117 23.97 -18.36 4.28
CA GLY A 117 22.95 -18.98 3.42
C GLY A 117 22.47 -18.06 2.31
N ASN A 118 21.23 -18.28 1.85
CA ASN A 118 20.61 -17.54 0.75
C ASN A 118 19.41 -16.73 1.27
N SER A 119 19.04 -15.66 0.59
CA SER A 119 17.76 -14.97 0.77
C SER A 119 16.58 -15.83 0.33
N HIS A 120 15.36 -15.35 0.56
CA HIS A 120 14.21 -15.76 -0.26
C HIS A 120 14.49 -15.42 -1.74
N PRO A 121 13.97 -16.21 -2.70
CA PRO A 121 14.08 -15.89 -4.12
C PRO A 121 13.36 -14.57 -4.43
N PHE A 122 13.83 -13.91 -5.49
CA PHE A 122 13.23 -12.67 -5.99
C PHE A 122 13.48 -12.56 -7.49
N GLU A 123 12.64 -11.79 -8.18
CA GLU A 123 12.77 -11.55 -9.62
C GLU A 123 13.40 -10.18 -9.91
N ILE A 124 14.05 -10.06 -11.07
CA ILE A 124 14.35 -8.76 -11.69
C ILE A 124 13.62 -8.73 -13.03
N ARG A 125 12.65 -7.84 -13.19
CA ARG A 125 11.89 -7.63 -14.45
C ARG A 125 11.10 -6.32 -14.41
N SER A 126 10.60 -5.88 -15.57
CA SER A 126 9.94 -4.57 -15.73
C SER A 126 8.52 -4.52 -15.15
N ASP A 127 7.86 -5.66 -14.92
CA ASP A 127 6.48 -5.78 -14.43
C ASP A 127 6.43 -6.62 -13.14
N VAL A 128 7.43 -6.41 -12.28
CA VAL A 128 7.71 -7.31 -11.16
C VAL A 128 6.65 -7.22 -10.05
N LEU A 129 6.00 -6.08 -9.89
CA LEU A 129 4.98 -5.83 -8.88
C LEU A 129 3.54 -5.97 -9.41
N ASN A 130 3.34 -6.09 -10.74
CA ASN A 130 2.00 -6.23 -11.33
C ASN A 130 1.14 -7.34 -10.69
N PRO A 131 1.66 -8.54 -10.37
CA PRO A 131 0.85 -9.56 -9.69
C PRO A 131 0.36 -9.11 -8.30
N VAL A 132 1.18 -8.36 -7.56
CA VAL A 132 0.81 -7.83 -6.23
C VAL A 132 -0.23 -6.73 -6.37
N LEU A 133 -0.12 -5.90 -7.41
CA LEU A 133 -1.08 -4.84 -7.75
C LEU A 133 -2.46 -5.40 -8.11
N GLU A 134 -2.52 -6.38 -9.02
CA GLU A 134 -3.76 -7.08 -9.33
C GLU A 134 -4.32 -7.77 -8.08
N GLY A 135 -3.45 -8.38 -7.28
CA GLY A 135 -3.77 -8.98 -6.00
C GLY A 135 -4.40 -8.01 -5.00
N SER A 136 -3.84 -6.80 -4.86
CA SER A 136 -4.29 -5.82 -3.87
C SER A 136 -5.70 -5.30 -4.16
N VAL A 137 -6.08 -5.25 -5.44
CA VAL A 137 -7.45 -4.91 -5.88
C VAL A 137 -8.35 -6.13 -5.83
N LYS A 138 -7.86 -7.31 -6.24
CA LYS A 138 -8.62 -8.57 -6.10
C LYS A 138 -8.95 -8.89 -4.64
N GLY A 139 -8.12 -8.44 -3.69
CA GLY A 139 -8.40 -8.48 -2.26
C GLY A 139 -9.74 -7.81 -1.90
N LEU A 140 -10.07 -6.70 -2.55
CA LEU A 140 -11.33 -5.96 -2.34
C LEU A 140 -12.55 -6.76 -2.82
N TYR A 141 -12.44 -7.50 -3.92
CA TYR A 141 -13.48 -8.42 -4.36
C TYR A 141 -13.84 -9.44 -3.26
N PHE A 142 -12.84 -9.94 -2.52
CA PHE A 142 -13.08 -10.85 -1.40
C PHE A 142 -13.76 -10.17 -0.19
N GLN A 143 -13.61 -8.85 -0.05
CA GLN A 143 -14.29 -8.05 0.95
C GLN A 143 -15.74 -7.68 0.58
N ARG A 144 -16.20 -7.89 -0.67
CA ARG A 144 -17.57 -7.52 -1.08
C ARG A 144 -18.66 -8.15 -0.19
N THR A 145 -19.55 -7.33 0.35
CA THR A 145 -20.72 -7.76 1.11
C THR A 145 -21.99 -7.79 0.26
N GLY A 146 -23.01 -8.50 0.72
CA GLY A 146 -24.33 -8.55 0.11
C GLY A 146 -24.44 -9.43 -1.13
N MET A 147 -23.38 -10.14 -1.48
CA MET A 147 -23.36 -11.13 -2.56
C MET A 147 -22.55 -12.37 -2.19
N ALA A 148 -22.87 -13.48 -2.88
CA ALA A 148 -22.01 -14.66 -2.87
C ALA A 148 -20.76 -14.39 -3.70
N LEU A 149 -19.64 -14.98 -3.29
CA LEU A 149 -18.44 -15.02 -4.10
C LEU A 149 -18.39 -16.39 -4.77
N ASP A 150 -18.64 -16.42 -6.08
CA ASP A 150 -18.71 -17.66 -6.85
C ASP A 150 -17.33 -18.28 -7.04
N GLU A 151 -17.24 -19.61 -7.02
CA GLU A 151 -16.00 -20.37 -7.20
C GLU A 151 -15.23 -19.99 -8.48
N LYS A 152 -15.94 -19.64 -9.57
CA LYS A 152 -15.32 -19.18 -10.82
C LYS A 152 -14.43 -17.93 -10.68
N HIS A 153 -14.72 -17.06 -9.70
CA HIS A 153 -14.03 -15.79 -9.48
C HIS A 153 -13.19 -15.79 -8.19
N ALA A 154 -13.64 -16.56 -7.19
CA ALA A 154 -13.05 -16.61 -5.86
C ALA A 154 -12.15 -17.83 -5.61
N GLY A 155 -12.16 -18.81 -6.53
CA GLY A 155 -11.42 -20.05 -6.37
C GLY A 155 -11.77 -20.75 -5.06
N LYS A 156 -10.76 -21.18 -4.30
CA LYS A 156 -10.97 -21.86 -3.01
C LYS A 156 -11.60 -20.96 -1.94
N TRP A 157 -11.45 -19.63 -2.02
CA TRP A 157 -12.01 -18.67 -1.05
C TRP A 157 -13.46 -18.27 -1.38
N HIS A 158 -14.15 -19.04 -2.21
CA HIS A 158 -15.56 -18.83 -2.51
C HIS A 158 -16.42 -18.94 -1.25
N ARG A 159 -17.51 -18.17 -1.18
CA ARG A 159 -18.40 -18.16 -0.02
C ARG A 159 -19.84 -17.78 -0.35
N PRO A 160 -20.82 -18.24 0.45
CA PRO A 160 -22.19 -17.75 0.36
C PRO A 160 -22.30 -16.24 0.62
N ALA A 161 -23.44 -15.67 0.24
CA ALA A 161 -23.74 -14.27 0.54
C ALA A 161 -23.84 -14.02 2.05
N GLY A 162 -23.15 -13.00 2.52
CA GLY A 162 -23.30 -12.44 3.86
C GLY A 162 -23.88 -11.03 3.77
N HIS A 163 -24.70 -10.65 4.76
CA HIS A 163 -25.24 -9.30 4.94
C HIS A 163 -25.75 -8.62 3.65
N PRO A 164 -26.90 -9.06 3.09
CA PRO A 164 -27.52 -8.42 1.92
C PRO A 164 -27.90 -6.95 2.17
N ASP A 165 -28.02 -6.55 3.44
CA ASP A 165 -28.36 -5.18 3.86
C ASP A 165 -29.60 -4.60 3.16
N SER A 166 -30.56 -5.46 2.80
CA SER A 166 -31.82 -5.06 2.18
C SER A 166 -32.79 -4.40 3.16
N LEU A 167 -32.60 -4.65 4.46
CA LEU A 167 -33.39 -4.11 5.57
C LEU A 167 -32.47 -3.91 6.78
N VAL A 168 -31.89 -2.72 6.89
CA VAL A 168 -30.99 -2.31 7.98
C VAL A 168 -31.75 -1.38 8.91
N ALA A 169 -31.77 -1.67 10.20
CA ALA A 169 -32.52 -0.86 11.17
C ALA A 169 -31.86 0.50 11.40
N PHE A 170 -32.65 1.54 11.65
CA PHE A 170 -32.12 2.80 12.15
C PHE A 170 -31.83 2.69 13.65
N HIS A 171 -30.58 2.94 14.04
CA HIS A 171 -30.25 3.17 15.46
C HIS A 171 -30.86 4.50 15.92
N PRO A 172 -31.30 4.66 17.19
CA PRO A 172 -31.78 5.96 17.68
C PRO A 172 -30.80 7.12 17.47
N SER A 173 -29.48 6.86 17.46
CA SER A 173 -28.48 7.89 17.18
C SER A 173 -28.45 8.39 15.73
N SER A 174 -29.08 7.68 14.78
CA SER A 174 -29.16 8.13 13.38
C SER A 174 -30.01 9.39 13.19
N GLY A 175 -30.80 9.79 14.20
CA GLY A 175 -31.77 10.87 14.09
C GLY A 175 -33.05 10.51 13.33
N LYS A 176 -33.17 9.25 12.86
CA LYS A 176 -34.38 8.74 12.19
C LYS A 176 -35.37 8.12 13.18
N GLN A 177 -36.63 8.09 12.78
CA GLN A 177 -37.64 7.29 13.47
C GLN A 177 -37.37 5.80 13.28
N PRO A 178 -37.82 4.92 14.21
CA PRO A 178 -37.68 3.48 14.05
C PRO A 178 -38.22 3.02 12.69
N GLY A 179 -37.40 2.25 11.99
CA GLY A 179 -37.66 1.82 10.62
C GLY A 179 -36.41 1.17 10.03
N THR A 180 -36.45 0.87 8.74
CA THR A 180 -35.33 0.26 8.03
C THR A 180 -35.05 0.96 6.71
N ILE A 181 -33.80 0.90 6.26
CA ILE A 181 -33.37 1.30 4.91
C ILE A 181 -32.65 0.13 4.21
N ALA A 182 -32.64 0.12 2.89
CA ALA A 182 -31.79 -0.76 2.11
C ALA A 182 -30.45 -0.06 1.84
N SER A 183 -29.34 -0.69 2.22
CA SER A 183 -27.97 -0.18 2.02
C SER A 183 -27.03 -1.32 1.60
N PRO A 184 -27.31 -1.97 0.45
CA PRO A 184 -26.56 -3.12 -0.04
C PRO A 184 -25.17 -2.73 -0.58
N LYS A 185 -24.41 -3.74 -1.00
CA LYS A 185 -23.06 -3.63 -1.59
C LYS A 185 -22.03 -3.10 -0.59
N GLY A 186 -20.89 -2.69 -1.13
CA GLY A 186 -19.71 -2.25 -0.42
C GLY A 186 -18.83 -3.39 0.05
N TRP A 187 -17.73 -3.03 0.70
CA TRP A 187 -16.76 -3.92 1.26
C TRP A 187 -16.91 -3.98 2.77
N TYR A 188 -16.55 -5.12 3.34
CA TYR A 188 -16.18 -5.17 4.74
C TYR A 188 -14.91 -4.34 4.95
N ASP A 189 -14.95 -3.48 5.96
CA ASP A 189 -13.92 -2.47 6.23
C ASP A 189 -12.55 -3.07 6.54
N ALA A 190 -12.56 -4.07 7.40
CA ALA A 190 -11.35 -4.59 8.01
C ALA A 190 -11.48 -6.11 8.21
N GLY A 191 -10.89 -6.61 9.30
CA GLY A 191 -11.10 -7.98 9.73
C GLY A 191 -12.55 -8.27 10.14
N ASP A 192 -13.35 -7.24 10.40
CA ASP A 192 -14.77 -7.31 10.79
C ASP A 192 -15.73 -7.19 9.61
N TYR A 193 -17.03 -7.35 9.86
CA TYR A 193 -18.05 -7.33 8.81
C TYR A 193 -18.83 -6.02 8.72
N ASN A 194 -18.36 -4.98 9.42
CA ASN A 194 -19.02 -3.68 9.43
C ASN A 194 -18.51 -2.80 8.28
N LYS A 195 -19.21 -1.68 8.04
CA LYS A 195 -18.88 -0.71 6.99
C LYS A 195 -18.95 0.71 7.56
N TYR A 196 -17.94 1.53 7.30
CA TYR A 196 -17.76 2.85 7.92
C TYR A 196 -17.51 3.88 6.83
N ILE A 197 -18.23 5.00 6.81
CA ILE A 197 -18.18 5.92 5.66
C ILE A 197 -16.80 6.58 5.51
N ILE A 198 -16.19 7.04 6.60
CA ILE A 198 -14.84 7.63 6.56
C ILE A 198 -13.86 6.66 5.90
N ASN A 199 -13.81 5.43 6.40
CA ASN A 199 -12.89 4.40 5.89
C ASN A 199 -13.36 3.71 4.59
N ALA A 200 -14.45 4.20 3.99
CA ALA A 200 -14.87 3.88 2.63
C ALA A 200 -14.44 4.97 1.65
N THR A 201 -14.74 6.22 1.98
CA THR A 201 -14.59 7.35 1.06
C THR A 201 -13.17 7.90 1.03
N PHE A 202 -12.46 7.95 2.16
CA PHE A 202 -11.05 8.35 2.17
C PHE A 202 -10.17 7.38 1.34
N PRO A 203 -10.25 6.05 1.52
CA PRO A 203 -9.53 5.10 0.68
C PRO A 203 -9.92 5.16 -0.80
N LEU A 204 -11.22 5.32 -1.11
CA LEU A 204 -11.68 5.57 -2.48
C LEU A 204 -11.01 6.79 -3.12
N GLY A 205 -10.74 7.85 -2.34
CA GLY A 205 -10.01 9.00 -2.84
C GLY A 205 -8.60 8.66 -3.35
N GLN A 206 -7.87 7.83 -2.60
CA GLN A 206 -6.53 7.35 -2.99
C GLN A 206 -6.59 6.43 -4.21
N TRP A 207 -7.60 5.55 -4.28
CA TRP A 207 -7.79 4.68 -5.43
C TRP A 207 -8.19 5.44 -6.70
N PHE A 208 -9.10 6.41 -6.60
CA PHE A 208 -9.46 7.27 -7.74
C PHE A 208 -8.26 8.11 -8.20
N ARG A 209 -7.40 8.54 -7.27
CA ARG A 209 -6.17 9.23 -7.62
C ARG A 209 -5.27 8.39 -8.54
N LEU A 210 -5.08 7.11 -8.24
CA LEU A 210 -4.33 6.20 -9.12
C LEU A 210 -4.97 6.14 -10.52
N TYR A 211 -6.29 6.07 -10.60
CA TYR A 211 -6.99 6.03 -11.89
C TYR A 211 -6.86 7.34 -12.69
N GLU A 212 -6.98 8.49 -12.02
CA GLU A 212 -6.82 9.80 -12.68
C GLU A 212 -5.42 9.96 -13.27
N GLU A 213 -4.39 9.43 -12.60
CA GLU A 213 -3.00 9.47 -13.09
C GLU A 213 -2.71 8.40 -14.15
N TYR A 214 -3.25 7.18 -13.97
CA TYR A 214 -2.90 6.00 -14.75
C TYR A 214 -4.14 5.13 -15.03
N PRO A 215 -5.06 5.57 -15.91
CA PRO A 215 -6.35 4.91 -16.14
C PRO A 215 -6.25 3.49 -16.71
N GLU A 216 -5.13 3.16 -17.35
CA GLU A 216 -4.88 1.86 -17.99
C GLU A 216 -4.16 0.85 -17.08
N THR A 217 -3.91 1.19 -15.81
CA THR A 217 -3.08 0.38 -14.90
C THR A 217 -3.62 -1.02 -14.67
N ILE A 218 -4.94 -1.15 -14.47
CA ILE A 218 -5.64 -2.43 -14.37
C ILE A 218 -6.80 -2.36 -15.37
N PRO A 219 -6.65 -2.99 -16.55
CA PRO A 219 -7.66 -2.93 -17.59
C PRO A 219 -8.86 -3.85 -17.29
N ASP A 220 -9.83 -3.86 -18.19
CA ASP A 220 -10.88 -4.89 -18.24
C ASP A 220 -10.26 -6.29 -18.36
N ASP A 221 -10.96 -7.32 -17.86
CA ASP A 221 -10.57 -8.73 -17.87
C ASP A 221 -9.28 -9.09 -17.08
N ALA A 222 -8.69 -8.17 -16.31
CA ALA A 222 -7.45 -8.40 -15.57
C ALA A 222 -7.64 -9.21 -14.27
N LEU A 223 -8.75 -9.03 -13.55
CA LEU A 223 -8.93 -9.50 -12.17
C LEU A 223 -9.82 -10.74 -12.04
N ASN A 224 -10.48 -11.16 -13.12
CA ASN A 224 -11.48 -12.24 -13.11
C ASN A 224 -12.55 -12.03 -12.02
N ILE A 225 -13.20 -10.87 -12.04
CA ILE A 225 -14.35 -10.51 -11.19
C ILE A 225 -15.67 -10.70 -11.97
N PRO A 226 -16.84 -10.64 -11.32
CA PRO A 226 -18.13 -10.80 -12.01
C PRO A 226 -18.35 -9.83 -13.16
N GLU A 227 -17.77 -8.63 -13.07
CA GLU A 227 -17.86 -7.57 -14.05
C GLU A 227 -16.86 -7.69 -15.21
N SER A 228 -15.82 -8.54 -15.09
CA SER A 228 -14.81 -8.71 -16.13
C SER A 228 -15.40 -9.07 -17.50
N GLY A 229 -14.94 -8.35 -18.53
CA GLY A 229 -15.34 -8.47 -19.93
C GLY A 229 -16.54 -7.59 -20.29
N ASN A 230 -16.87 -6.60 -19.46
CA ASN A 230 -17.99 -5.67 -19.67
C ASN A 230 -17.58 -4.41 -20.48
N GLY A 231 -16.30 -4.24 -20.82
CA GLY A 231 -15.75 -3.08 -21.51
C GLY A 231 -15.37 -1.91 -20.58
N VAL A 232 -15.37 -2.09 -19.27
CA VAL A 232 -14.95 -1.15 -18.22
C VAL A 232 -13.74 -1.75 -17.52
N SER A 233 -12.82 -0.89 -17.05
CA SER A 233 -11.69 -1.33 -16.23
C SER A 233 -12.18 -2.11 -15.01
N ASP A 234 -11.63 -3.31 -14.78
CA ASP A 234 -11.93 -4.13 -13.61
C ASP A 234 -11.63 -3.36 -12.30
N TYR A 235 -10.67 -2.44 -12.33
CA TYR A 235 -10.38 -1.54 -11.23
C TYR A 235 -11.57 -0.66 -10.88
N LEU A 236 -12.13 0.02 -11.88
CA LEU A 236 -13.28 0.89 -11.67
C LEU A 236 -14.53 0.11 -11.29
N ASP A 237 -14.74 -1.10 -11.83
CA ASP A 237 -15.85 -1.95 -11.40
C ASP A 237 -15.78 -2.28 -9.91
N GLU A 238 -14.57 -2.55 -9.41
CA GLU A 238 -14.35 -2.77 -7.99
C GLU A 238 -14.63 -1.48 -7.19
N LEU A 239 -14.01 -0.34 -7.53
CA LEU A 239 -14.25 0.93 -6.83
C LEU A 239 -15.72 1.37 -6.84
N LYS A 240 -16.41 1.12 -7.95
CA LYS A 240 -17.84 1.41 -8.08
C LYS A 240 -18.68 0.58 -7.11
N TYR A 241 -18.27 -0.64 -6.78
CA TYR A 241 -19.00 -1.49 -5.84
C TYR A 241 -19.09 -0.86 -4.44
N GLU A 242 -18.03 -0.19 -3.99
CA GLU A 242 -17.99 0.55 -2.73
C GLU A 242 -18.71 1.89 -2.82
N LEU A 243 -18.46 2.65 -3.90
CA LEU A 243 -19.10 3.93 -4.11
C LEU A 243 -20.64 3.79 -4.19
N ASP A 244 -21.13 2.71 -4.82
CA ASP A 244 -22.57 2.40 -4.86
C ASP A 244 -23.15 2.20 -3.45
N TRP A 245 -22.40 1.62 -2.51
CA TRP A 245 -22.85 1.52 -1.11
C TRP A 245 -22.78 2.88 -0.40
N ALA A 246 -21.67 3.61 -0.54
CA ALA A 246 -21.50 4.92 0.09
C ALA A 246 -22.63 5.88 -0.29
N LEU A 247 -23.07 5.88 -1.55
CA LEU A 247 -24.22 6.67 -2.03
C LEU A 247 -25.53 6.36 -1.30
N THR A 248 -25.72 5.14 -0.77
CA THR A 248 -26.92 4.76 0.00
C THR A 248 -26.94 5.30 1.43
N MET A 249 -25.79 5.76 1.93
CA MET A 249 -25.63 6.25 3.29
C MET A 249 -25.90 7.75 3.42
N GLN A 250 -26.07 8.47 2.31
CA GLN A 250 -26.51 9.86 2.32
C GLN A 250 -27.99 9.93 2.65
N ASP A 251 -28.32 10.67 3.72
CA ASP A 251 -29.70 10.89 4.11
C ASP A 251 -30.39 11.97 3.25
N GLU A 252 -31.72 12.07 3.35
CA GLU A 252 -32.57 13.01 2.61
C GLU A 252 -32.19 14.49 2.81
N ASP A 253 -31.60 14.83 3.96
CA ASP A 253 -31.10 16.18 4.27
C ASP A 253 -29.70 16.47 3.69
N GLY A 254 -29.04 15.46 3.11
CA GLY A 254 -27.70 15.53 2.53
C GLY A 254 -26.59 15.03 3.46
N GLY A 255 -26.84 14.91 4.77
CA GLY A 255 -25.84 14.44 5.73
C GLY A 255 -25.59 12.94 5.64
N LEU A 256 -24.38 12.51 5.94
CA LEU A 256 -24.00 11.09 5.87
C LEU A 256 -24.17 10.42 7.21
N PHE A 257 -24.77 9.23 7.19
CA PHE A 257 -24.69 8.34 8.33
C PHE A 257 -23.26 7.86 8.52
N HIS A 258 -22.81 7.75 9.77
CA HIS A 258 -21.40 7.51 10.06
C HIS A 258 -20.98 6.07 9.72
N LYS A 259 -21.82 5.08 10.05
CA LYS A 259 -21.53 3.67 9.80
C LYS A 259 -22.76 2.77 9.72
N LEU A 260 -22.57 1.61 9.10
CA LEU A 260 -23.51 0.49 9.02
C LEU A 260 -22.91 -0.72 9.74
N THR A 261 -23.40 -1.00 10.94
CA THR A 261 -22.73 -1.91 11.87
C THR A 261 -23.67 -2.70 12.77
N THR A 262 -23.23 -3.83 13.30
CA THR A 262 -23.83 -4.47 14.48
C THR A 262 -23.50 -3.67 15.75
N LYS A 263 -24.20 -3.93 16.86
CA LYS A 263 -23.88 -3.26 18.15
C LYS A 263 -22.54 -3.69 18.74
N ASN A 264 -22.12 -4.93 18.48
CA ASN A 264 -20.87 -5.50 18.95
C ASN A 264 -20.19 -6.21 17.78
N PHE A 265 -18.86 -6.30 17.82
CA PHE A 265 -18.12 -7.12 16.88
C PHE A 265 -18.62 -8.56 16.86
N GLU A 266 -18.83 -9.09 15.67
CA GLU A 266 -19.12 -10.52 15.46
C GLU A 266 -17.86 -11.35 15.75
N GLY A 267 -18.04 -12.64 16.04
CA GLY A 267 -16.93 -13.58 16.25
C GLY A 267 -16.18 -13.91 14.95
N MET A 268 -15.15 -14.76 15.06
CA MET A 268 -14.44 -15.37 13.93
C MET A 268 -15.30 -16.44 13.26
N VAL A 269 -16.34 -16.02 12.55
CA VAL A 269 -17.30 -16.87 11.82
C VAL A 269 -17.38 -16.42 10.37
N MET A 270 -17.85 -17.29 9.46
CA MET A 270 -18.04 -16.91 8.06
C MET A 270 -19.11 -15.81 7.91
N PRO A 271 -19.05 -14.96 6.86
CA PRO A 271 -19.94 -13.80 6.76
C PRO A 271 -21.44 -14.13 6.74
N HIS A 272 -21.82 -15.30 6.21
CA HIS A 272 -23.22 -15.76 6.19
C HIS A 272 -23.74 -16.28 7.54
N GLN A 273 -22.84 -16.47 8.51
CA GLN A 273 -23.13 -16.94 9.87
C GLN A 273 -23.15 -15.80 10.90
N ALA A 274 -22.55 -14.66 10.57
CA ALA A 274 -22.73 -13.41 11.29
C ALA A 274 -24.14 -12.88 11.00
N THR A 275 -25.06 -13.10 11.94
CA THR A 275 -26.50 -12.81 11.73
C THR A 275 -27.05 -11.80 12.74
N ALA A 276 -26.19 -11.12 13.50
CA ALA A 276 -26.68 -10.07 14.40
C ALA A 276 -27.36 -8.95 13.60
N GLU A 277 -28.34 -8.30 14.22
CA GLU A 277 -29.04 -7.18 13.62
C GLU A 277 -28.05 -6.03 13.35
N ARG A 278 -28.13 -5.48 12.14
CA ARG A 278 -27.29 -4.37 11.68
C ARG A 278 -28.07 -3.07 11.72
N PHE A 279 -27.34 -2.00 12.01
CA PHE A 279 -27.87 -0.68 12.26
C PHE A 279 -27.15 0.38 11.42
N ILE A 280 -27.92 1.34 10.94
CA ILE A 280 -27.41 2.65 10.52
C ILE A 280 -27.21 3.51 11.77
N VAL A 281 -26.00 4.01 11.98
CA VAL A 281 -25.59 4.67 13.23
C VAL A 281 -25.07 6.07 12.97
N GLY A 282 -25.62 7.05 13.71
CA GLY A 282 -25.12 8.42 13.79
C GLY A 282 -25.12 9.19 12.47
N LYS A 283 -24.83 10.48 12.54
CA LYS A 283 -24.31 11.27 11.41
C LYS A 283 -23.12 12.07 11.90
N SER A 284 -22.22 12.46 11.00
CA SER A 284 -21.09 13.30 11.38
C SER A 284 -20.62 14.20 10.25
N THR A 285 -20.03 15.33 10.64
CA THR A 285 -19.41 16.29 9.72
C THR A 285 -18.26 15.66 8.94
N ALA A 286 -17.33 14.95 9.60
CA ALA A 286 -16.22 14.21 8.98
C ALA A 286 -16.68 13.28 7.84
N ALA A 287 -17.49 12.25 8.17
CA ALA A 287 -18.08 11.34 7.18
C ALA A 287 -18.82 12.05 6.03
N THR A 288 -19.46 13.19 6.30
CA THR A 288 -20.17 13.96 5.26
C THR A 288 -19.19 14.70 4.33
N LEU A 289 -18.09 15.24 4.87
CA LEU A 289 -17.07 15.94 4.10
C LEU A 289 -16.21 14.98 3.27
N ASP A 290 -15.78 13.85 3.84
CA ASP A 290 -15.05 12.82 3.10
C ASP A 290 -15.86 12.29 1.93
N PHE A 291 -17.16 12.03 2.15
CA PHE A 291 -18.07 11.66 1.08
C PHE A 291 -18.20 12.77 0.04
N ALA A 292 -18.30 14.03 0.44
CA ALA A 292 -18.36 15.15 -0.49
C ALA A 292 -17.10 15.21 -1.37
N ALA A 293 -15.91 15.07 -0.78
CA ALA A 293 -14.64 15.05 -1.50
C ALA A 293 -14.56 13.88 -2.48
N CYS A 294 -14.79 12.65 -1.99
CA CYS A 294 -14.75 11.42 -2.76
C CYS A 294 -15.74 11.44 -3.94
N THR A 295 -16.99 11.87 -3.72
CA THR A 295 -18.00 11.92 -4.79
C THR A 295 -17.78 13.07 -5.78
N ALA A 296 -17.13 14.17 -5.37
CA ALA A 296 -16.67 15.20 -6.29
C ALA A 296 -15.55 14.68 -7.19
N GLN A 297 -14.59 13.92 -6.66
CA GLN A 297 -13.56 13.26 -7.46
C GLN A 297 -14.16 12.20 -8.39
N ALA A 298 -15.08 11.37 -7.90
CA ALA A 298 -15.77 10.37 -8.70
C ALA A 298 -16.53 10.98 -9.89
N TYR A 299 -17.06 12.19 -9.77
CA TYR A 299 -17.65 12.89 -10.92
C TYR A 299 -16.67 13.02 -12.08
N ARG A 300 -15.40 13.35 -11.83
CA ARG A 300 -14.37 13.46 -12.88
C ARG A 300 -14.02 12.09 -13.46
N VAL A 301 -13.80 11.10 -12.59
CA VAL A 301 -13.45 9.73 -12.97
C VAL A 301 -14.50 9.10 -13.90
N TYR A 302 -15.78 9.25 -13.57
CA TYR A 302 -16.85 8.61 -14.32
C TYR A 302 -17.43 9.47 -15.45
N GLN A 303 -16.98 10.72 -15.64
CA GLN A 303 -17.62 11.65 -16.57
C GLN A 303 -17.67 11.10 -18.00
N ASP A 304 -16.58 10.50 -18.46
CA ASP A 304 -16.47 9.95 -19.82
C ASP A 304 -16.95 8.50 -19.94
N ILE A 305 -17.21 7.83 -18.82
CA ILE A 305 -17.62 6.42 -18.75
C ILE A 305 -19.14 6.31 -18.60
N ASN A 306 -19.69 7.03 -17.63
CA ASN A 306 -21.11 7.09 -17.33
C ASN A 306 -21.48 8.50 -16.83
N PRO A 307 -21.81 9.44 -17.75
CA PRO A 307 -22.10 10.82 -17.41
C PRO A 307 -23.27 11.00 -16.44
N GLU A 308 -24.27 10.09 -16.50
CA GLU A 308 -25.44 10.13 -15.61
C GLU A 308 -25.05 9.77 -14.17
N TYR A 309 -24.24 8.73 -14.01
CA TYR A 309 -23.69 8.34 -12.71
C TYR A 309 -22.73 9.39 -12.15
N ALA A 310 -21.84 9.92 -12.99
CA ALA A 310 -20.95 11.02 -12.62
C ALA A 310 -21.76 12.21 -12.08
N LYS A 311 -22.80 12.63 -12.82
CA LYS A 311 -23.68 13.72 -12.38
C LYS A 311 -24.36 13.41 -11.04
N ALA A 312 -24.81 12.18 -10.83
CA ALA A 312 -25.40 11.77 -9.56
C ALA A 312 -24.39 11.88 -8.39
N CYS A 313 -23.13 11.54 -8.63
CA CYS A 313 -22.05 11.73 -7.65
C CYS A 313 -21.85 13.21 -7.31
N LEU A 314 -21.76 14.09 -8.32
CA LEU A 314 -21.60 15.53 -8.06
C LEU A 314 -22.81 16.13 -7.32
N ASP A 315 -24.03 15.74 -7.70
CA ASP A 315 -25.25 16.21 -7.04
C ASP A 315 -25.30 15.73 -5.57
N ALA A 316 -24.80 14.53 -5.28
CA ALA A 316 -24.67 14.00 -3.92
C ALA A 316 -23.59 14.76 -3.12
N SER A 317 -22.44 15.03 -3.74
CA SER A 317 -21.35 15.81 -3.16
C SER A 317 -21.82 17.20 -2.69
N LEU A 318 -22.51 17.94 -3.57
CA LEU A 318 -23.00 19.28 -3.27
C LEU A 318 -24.06 19.30 -2.14
N LYS A 319 -24.87 18.24 -2.02
CA LYS A 319 -25.80 18.09 -0.89
C LYS A 319 -25.08 17.82 0.42
N ALA A 320 -24.09 16.93 0.40
CA ALA A 320 -23.26 16.63 1.56
C ALA A 320 -22.52 17.87 2.07
N TYR A 321 -21.84 18.58 1.16
CA TYR A 321 -21.16 19.82 1.50
C TYR A 321 -22.11 20.88 2.10
N ARG A 322 -23.31 21.06 1.52
CA ARG A 322 -24.31 21.97 2.09
C ARG A 322 -24.72 21.56 3.51
N TRP A 323 -24.99 20.27 3.73
CA TRP A 323 -25.33 19.79 5.06
C TRP A 323 -24.21 20.05 6.07
N ALA A 324 -22.95 19.77 5.70
CA ALA A 324 -21.79 20.01 6.56
C ALA A 324 -21.63 21.49 6.92
N ARG A 325 -21.91 22.40 5.98
CA ARG A 325 -21.89 23.86 6.22
C ARG A 325 -22.95 24.30 7.24
N GLU A 326 -24.09 23.63 7.26
CA GLU A 326 -25.19 23.88 8.21
C GLU A 326 -24.97 23.18 9.56
N ASN A 327 -24.13 22.14 9.59
CA ASN A 327 -23.87 21.28 10.74
C ASN A 327 -22.34 21.08 10.95
N PRO A 328 -21.55 22.14 11.16
CA PRO A 328 -20.08 22.04 11.17
C PRO A 328 -19.50 21.38 12.44
N GLU A 329 -20.29 21.27 13.51
CA GLU A 329 -19.83 20.81 14.84
C GLU A 329 -20.43 19.44 15.23
N VAL A 330 -20.94 18.67 14.27
CA VAL A 330 -21.50 17.33 14.52
C VAL A 330 -20.38 16.29 14.47
N LEU A 331 -19.60 16.23 15.55
CA LEU A 331 -18.55 15.24 15.72
C LEU A 331 -19.14 13.88 16.13
N PHE A 332 -18.45 12.79 15.77
CA PHE A 332 -18.91 11.44 16.07
C PHE A 332 -18.28 10.90 17.35
N SER A 333 -19.09 10.23 18.14
CA SER A 333 -18.64 9.27 19.14
C SER A 333 -19.63 8.12 19.18
N ASN A 334 -19.16 6.93 19.52
CA ASN A 334 -20.02 5.77 19.62
C ASN A 334 -21.17 6.01 20.62
N PRO A 335 -22.43 5.70 20.25
CA PRO A 335 -23.50 5.55 21.22
C PRO A 335 -23.12 4.52 22.29
N GLU A 336 -23.67 4.67 23.51
CA GLU A 336 -23.30 3.84 24.68
C GLU A 336 -23.38 2.33 24.42
N ASP A 337 -24.32 1.87 23.58
CA ASP A 337 -24.56 0.47 23.28
C ASP A 337 -23.96 -0.01 21.96
N VAL A 338 -23.08 0.78 21.33
CA VAL A 338 -22.33 0.43 20.12
C VAL A 338 -20.84 0.37 20.44
N HIS A 339 -20.22 -0.79 20.21
CA HIS A 339 -18.83 -1.08 20.59
C HIS A 339 -17.96 -1.52 19.40
N THR A 340 -18.42 -1.28 18.17
CA THR A 340 -17.64 -1.48 16.93
C THR A 340 -16.78 -0.26 16.62
N GLY A 341 -15.94 -0.33 15.58
CA GLY A 341 -14.98 0.72 15.21
C GLY A 341 -15.59 2.12 15.26
N GLU A 342 -14.95 3.04 15.97
CA GLU A 342 -15.51 4.39 16.16
C GLU A 342 -15.30 5.25 14.94
N TYR A 343 -14.09 5.25 14.35
CA TYR A 343 -13.67 6.20 13.31
C TYR A 343 -14.04 7.65 13.65
N GLY A 344 -13.89 8.03 14.93
CA GLY A 344 -14.19 9.37 15.41
C GLY A 344 -13.02 10.33 15.22
N ASP A 345 -13.32 11.56 14.80
CA ASP A 345 -12.38 12.67 14.78
C ASP A 345 -12.95 13.87 15.55
N ASN A 346 -12.06 14.62 16.21
CA ASN A 346 -12.39 15.84 16.92
C ASN A 346 -11.89 17.11 16.22
N ASP A 347 -11.06 16.97 15.18
CA ASP A 347 -10.76 18.02 14.23
C ASP A 347 -11.40 17.63 12.89
N VAL A 348 -11.85 18.61 12.11
CA VAL A 348 -12.38 18.34 10.76
C VAL A 348 -11.79 19.27 9.70
N ALA A 349 -10.68 19.94 10.04
CA ALA A 349 -10.05 20.94 9.18
C ALA A 349 -9.53 20.32 7.87
N ASP A 350 -8.99 19.11 7.94
CA ASP A 350 -8.45 18.36 6.82
C ASP A 350 -9.55 17.81 5.89
N GLU A 351 -10.69 17.33 6.39
CA GLU A 351 -11.83 16.96 5.54
C GLU A 351 -12.47 18.19 4.91
N TRP A 352 -12.51 19.33 5.61
CA TRP A 352 -12.91 20.60 4.99
C TRP A 352 -11.98 20.98 3.85
N PHE A 353 -10.67 20.86 4.05
CA PHE A 353 -9.69 21.15 3.00
C PHE A 353 -9.90 20.23 1.79
N TRP A 354 -9.97 18.92 2.02
CA TRP A 354 -10.14 17.94 0.95
C TRP A 354 -11.45 18.14 0.17
N ALA A 355 -12.58 18.32 0.87
CA ALA A 355 -13.86 18.55 0.22
C ALA A 355 -13.89 19.83 -0.63
N ASN A 356 -13.32 20.93 -0.12
CA ASN A 356 -13.23 22.18 -0.89
C ASN A 356 -12.30 22.04 -2.10
N ALA A 357 -11.16 21.38 -1.95
CA ALA A 357 -10.22 21.13 -3.05
C ALA A 357 -10.89 20.32 -4.16
N GLU A 358 -11.51 19.18 -3.84
CA GLU A 358 -12.16 18.33 -4.85
C GLU A 358 -13.36 19.00 -5.51
N LEU A 359 -14.18 19.73 -4.76
CA LEU A 359 -15.30 20.48 -5.32
C LEU A 359 -14.83 21.63 -6.21
N PHE A 360 -13.78 22.35 -5.83
CA PHE A 360 -13.17 23.37 -6.66
C PHE A 360 -12.65 22.78 -7.97
N VAL A 361 -11.86 21.71 -7.90
CA VAL A 361 -11.30 21.03 -9.08
C VAL A 361 -12.39 20.49 -10.00
N SER A 362 -13.44 19.89 -9.44
CA SER A 362 -14.52 19.27 -10.21
C SER A 362 -15.51 20.26 -10.83
N THR A 363 -15.70 21.44 -10.23
CA THR A 363 -16.72 22.40 -10.67
C THR A 363 -16.18 23.68 -11.29
N GLY A 364 -14.93 24.04 -10.97
CA GLY A 364 -14.34 25.34 -11.30
C GLY A 364 -14.93 26.52 -10.52
N ASP A 365 -15.79 26.29 -9.51
CA ASP A 365 -16.41 27.35 -8.72
C ASP A 365 -15.44 27.88 -7.65
N SER A 366 -15.02 29.15 -7.80
CA SER A 366 -14.06 29.78 -6.90
C SER A 366 -14.57 29.90 -5.46
N ALA A 367 -15.88 29.78 -5.23
CA ALA A 367 -16.44 29.86 -3.88
C ALA A 367 -15.87 28.78 -2.94
N PHE A 368 -15.51 27.60 -3.46
CA PHE A 368 -14.86 26.54 -2.68
C PHE A 368 -13.39 26.87 -2.38
N LEU A 369 -12.67 27.42 -3.35
CA LEU A 369 -11.30 27.91 -3.15
C LEU A 369 -11.24 29.02 -2.09
N GLU A 370 -12.22 29.93 -2.10
CA GLU A 370 -12.33 31.03 -1.13
C GLU A 370 -12.60 30.56 0.32
N GLN A 371 -12.98 29.29 0.53
CA GLN A 371 -13.12 28.70 1.89
C GLN A 371 -11.80 28.14 2.44
N MET A 372 -10.75 28.03 1.63
CA MET A 372 -9.48 27.45 2.03
C MET A 372 -8.46 28.52 2.41
N ASP A 373 -7.70 28.28 3.48
CA ASP A 373 -6.50 29.06 3.81
C ASP A 373 -5.26 28.28 3.38
N LEU A 374 -4.84 28.49 2.13
CA LEU A 374 -3.73 27.75 1.53
C LEU A 374 -2.37 28.12 2.13
N GLU A 375 -2.22 29.34 2.64
CA GLU A 375 -0.96 29.81 3.25
C GLU A 375 -0.74 29.21 4.65
N ALA A 376 -1.83 28.83 5.33
CA ALA A 376 -1.80 28.17 6.63
C ALA A 376 -1.73 26.64 6.54
N PHE A 377 -1.62 26.08 5.33
CA PHE A 377 -1.61 24.62 5.14
C PHE A 377 -0.43 23.95 5.86
N ASP A 378 -0.72 22.84 6.52
CA ASP A 378 0.26 22.05 7.25
C ASP A 378 0.80 20.89 6.40
N PHE A 379 2.04 21.05 5.91
CA PHE A 379 2.74 20.05 5.10
C PHE A 379 3.48 19.00 5.93
N GLU A 380 3.44 19.05 7.26
CA GLU A 380 4.10 18.04 8.09
C GLU A 380 3.37 16.70 7.98
N PHE A 381 4.09 15.63 7.60
CA PHE A 381 3.58 14.26 7.68
C PHE A 381 3.81 13.71 9.09
N ARG A 382 2.74 13.18 9.73
CA ARG A 382 2.80 12.58 11.06
C ARG A 382 2.24 11.15 11.03
N PRO A 383 3.01 10.13 11.43
CA PRO A 383 2.51 8.76 11.57
C PRO A 383 1.31 8.69 12.51
N GLY A 384 0.33 7.86 12.17
CA GLY A 384 -0.92 7.69 12.91
C GLY A 384 -2.05 8.64 12.51
N GLU A 385 -1.81 9.64 11.65
CA GLU A 385 -2.86 10.54 11.13
C GLU A 385 -3.71 9.91 10.01
N SER A 386 -3.33 8.76 9.46
CA SER A 386 -4.00 8.01 8.36
C SER A 386 -5.37 8.57 7.91
N TRP A 387 -6.48 8.12 8.49
CA TRP A 387 -7.83 8.54 8.13
C TRP A 387 -8.34 9.78 8.89
N THR A 388 -7.54 10.36 9.79
CA THR A 388 -7.84 11.52 10.65
C THR A 388 -7.03 12.77 10.26
N GLY A 389 -6.58 12.87 9.01
CA GLY A 389 -5.59 13.89 8.69
C GLY A 389 -4.98 13.79 7.30
N PHE A 390 -4.63 12.59 6.82
CA PHE A 390 -3.88 12.46 5.56
C PHE A 390 -4.65 12.99 4.34
N MET A 391 -5.98 13.05 4.39
CA MET A 391 -6.87 13.52 3.30
C MET A 391 -6.53 14.94 2.84
N ARG A 392 -5.98 15.79 3.72
CA ARG A 392 -5.52 17.13 3.32
C ARG A 392 -4.50 17.07 2.18
N PHE A 393 -3.63 16.05 2.17
CA PHE A 393 -2.67 15.85 1.08
C PHE A 393 -3.35 15.45 -0.22
N LEU A 394 -4.44 14.67 -0.19
CA LEU A 394 -5.22 14.34 -1.40
C LEU A 394 -5.76 15.60 -2.06
N GLY A 395 -6.28 16.55 -1.27
CA GLY A 395 -6.70 17.86 -1.78
C GLY A 395 -5.55 18.62 -2.45
N VAL A 396 -4.35 18.61 -1.85
CA VAL A 396 -3.16 19.26 -2.43
C VAL A 396 -2.75 18.59 -3.74
N PHE A 397 -2.75 17.26 -3.81
CA PHE A 397 -2.43 16.51 -5.03
C PHE A 397 -3.38 16.87 -6.17
N SER A 398 -4.69 16.87 -5.91
CA SER A 398 -5.70 17.26 -6.90
C SER A 398 -5.53 18.71 -7.36
N MET A 399 -5.24 19.65 -6.45
CA MET A 399 -5.05 21.07 -6.80
C MET A 399 -3.79 21.34 -7.63
N LEU A 400 -2.72 20.59 -7.40
CA LEU A 400 -1.47 20.74 -8.16
C LEU A 400 -1.58 20.13 -9.57
N ASP A 401 -2.35 19.07 -9.73
CA ASP A 401 -2.42 18.32 -10.99
C ASP A 401 -3.59 18.70 -11.90
N SER A 402 -4.64 19.31 -11.36
CA SER A 402 -5.85 19.63 -12.12
C SER A 402 -5.64 20.67 -13.23
N GLY A 403 -4.54 21.41 -13.20
CA GLY A 403 -4.34 22.59 -14.04
C GLY A 403 -5.28 23.76 -13.68
N SER A 404 -5.94 23.72 -12.51
CA SER A 404 -6.82 24.80 -12.02
C SER A 404 -6.04 26.09 -11.71
N PHE A 405 -4.73 25.98 -11.47
CA PHE A 405 -3.82 27.11 -11.33
C PHE A 405 -2.82 27.16 -12.47
N GLU A 406 -2.48 28.36 -12.91
CA GLU A 406 -1.26 28.55 -13.70
C GLU A 406 -0.05 28.22 -12.82
N THR A 407 1.00 27.64 -13.39
CA THR A 407 2.20 27.30 -12.63
C THR A 407 2.89 28.52 -12.03
N SER A 408 2.67 29.74 -12.56
CA SER A 408 3.17 30.99 -11.95
C SER A 408 2.32 31.54 -10.81
N ASP A 409 1.15 30.96 -10.53
CA ASP A 409 0.28 31.39 -9.44
C ASP A 409 0.96 31.21 -8.06
N SER A 410 0.75 32.16 -7.15
CA SER A 410 1.41 32.11 -5.84
C SER A 410 0.92 30.94 -4.98
N ASN A 411 -0.35 30.57 -5.07
CA ASN A 411 -0.91 29.44 -4.35
C ASN A 411 -0.33 28.14 -4.89
N TYR A 412 -0.24 28.01 -6.22
CA TYR A 412 0.42 26.86 -6.84
C TYR A 412 1.87 26.73 -6.37
N GLN A 413 2.63 27.82 -6.38
CA GLN A 413 4.03 27.82 -5.94
C GLN A 413 4.17 27.51 -4.44
N HIS A 414 3.27 28.00 -3.59
CA HIS A 414 3.21 27.67 -2.16
C HIS A 414 2.97 26.17 -1.96
N LEU A 415 1.90 25.63 -2.55
CA LEU A 415 1.54 24.21 -2.44
C LEU A 415 2.65 23.29 -2.97
N ARG A 416 3.21 23.62 -4.13
CA ARG A 416 4.32 22.85 -4.73
C ARG A 416 5.55 22.87 -3.85
N ALA A 417 5.95 24.04 -3.35
CA ALA A 417 7.13 24.17 -2.50
C ALA A 417 6.95 23.42 -1.16
N GLY A 418 5.77 23.50 -0.55
CA GLY A 418 5.45 22.78 0.68
C GLY A 418 5.48 21.27 0.50
N LEU A 419 4.88 20.76 -0.59
CA LEU A 419 4.87 19.32 -0.88
C LEU A 419 6.28 18.77 -1.16
N LEU A 420 7.08 19.47 -1.97
CA LEU A 420 8.48 19.09 -2.21
C LEU A 420 9.31 19.14 -0.92
N GLY A 421 9.08 20.14 -0.06
CA GLY A 421 9.74 20.24 1.24
C GLY A 421 9.39 19.08 2.18
N SER A 422 8.13 18.64 2.18
CA SER A 422 7.69 17.46 2.93
C SER A 422 8.35 16.19 2.41
N ALA A 423 8.41 16.01 1.09
CA ALA A 423 9.09 14.87 0.47
C ALA A 423 10.60 14.84 0.76
N ASP A 424 11.28 15.99 0.68
CA ASP A 424 12.70 16.12 1.03
C ASP A 424 12.97 15.75 2.49
N GLU A 425 12.11 16.15 3.41
CA GLU A 425 12.23 15.81 4.82
C GLU A 425 12.02 14.31 5.06
N LEU A 426 11.05 13.68 4.40
CA LEU A 426 10.83 12.22 4.46
C LEU A 426 12.05 11.45 3.93
N LEU A 427 12.63 11.86 2.81
CA LEU A 427 13.86 11.26 2.28
C LEU A 427 15.07 11.47 3.19
N ARG A 428 15.21 12.66 3.79
CA ARG A 428 16.28 12.96 4.74
C ARG A 428 16.21 12.03 5.94
N ARG A 429 15.01 11.72 6.45
CA ARG A 429 14.80 10.73 7.51
C ARG A 429 15.14 9.33 7.00
N SER A 430 14.51 8.87 5.93
CA SER A 430 14.70 7.53 5.35
C SER A 430 16.17 7.19 5.08
N GLY A 431 16.96 8.13 4.56
CA GLY A 431 18.38 7.94 4.28
C GLY A 431 19.26 7.69 5.52
N GLN A 432 18.72 7.91 6.72
CA GLN A 432 19.37 7.62 8.01
C GLN A 432 18.89 6.31 8.63
N LEU A 433 17.85 5.69 8.07
CA LEU A 433 17.25 4.46 8.60
C LEU A 433 17.76 3.25 7.79
N PRO A 434 18.26 2.18 8.43
CA PRO A 434 18.87 1.05 7.73
C PRO A 434 17.92 0.20 6.87
N TYR A 435 16.61 0.33 7.09
CA TYR A 435 15.56 -0.29 6.27
C TYR A 435 14.90 0.69 5.30
N PHE A 436 15.38 1.94 5.24
CA PHE A 436 14.99 2.96 4.26
C PHE A 436 13.51 3.33 4.21
N GLN A 437 12.73 2.94 5.21
CA GLN A 437 11.34 3.36 5.34
C GLN A 437 11.26 4.86 5.71
N PRO A 438 10.17 5.57 5.33
CA PRO A 438 10.06 7.02 5.55
C PRO A 438 9.58 7.44 6.95
N ILE A 439 9.36 6.47 7.86
CA ILE A 439 8.86 6.71 9.22
C ILE A 439 9.74 6.04 10.30
N ASP A 440 9.67 6.56 11.52
CA ASP A 440 10.40 6.06 12.69
C ASP A 440 9.54 5.91 13.96
N ASP A 441 8.24 6.21 13.89
CA ASP A 441 7.24 5.87 14.93
C ASP A 441 6.18 4.94 14.34
N PHE A 442 5.82 3.89 15.10
CA PHE A 442 5.06 2.74 14.62
C PHE A 442 3.77 2.59 15.43
N HIS A 443 2.67 3.09 14.86
CA HIS A 443 1.31 3.05 15.41
C HIS A 443 0.48 1.91 14.81
N TRP A 444 -0.76 1.76 15.25
CA TRP A 444 -1.71 0.84 14.61
C TRP A 444 -1.92 1.26 13.15
N GLY A 445 -1.59 0.38 12.22
CA GLY A 445 -1.68 0.66 10.78
C GLY A 445 -0.42 1.32 10.21
N SER A 446 0.74 1.20 10.89
CA SER A 446 2.00 1.82 10.46
C SER A 446 2.42 1.50 9.03
N ASN A 447 2.02 0.36 8.47
CA ASN A 447 2.30 0.05 7.07
C ASN A 447 1.58 1.01 6.12
N SER A 448 0.39 1.49 6.48
CA SER A 448 -0.28 2.57 5.75
C SER A 448 0.43 3.90 5.92
N ASP A 449 1.04 4.19 7.07
CA ASP A 449 1.86 5.39 7.26
C ASP A 449 3.10 5.38 6.34
N VAL A 450 3.79 4.22 6.21
CA VAL A 450 4.90 4.03 5.27
C VAL A 450 4.44 4.35 3.83
N LEU A 451 3.28 3.83 3.44
CA LEU A 451 2.78 3.96 2.08
C LEU A 451 2.20 5.35 1.80
N ASN A 452 1.52 5.98 2.76
CA ASN A 452 1.03 7.36 2.69
C ASN A 452 2.20 8.36 2.57
N ALA A 453 3.27 8.16 3.34
CA ALA A 453 4.49 8.93 3.15
C ALA A 453 5.11 8.69 1.77
N ALA A 454 5.07 7.45 1.26
CA ALA A 454 5.51 7.16 -0.10
C ALA A 454 4.61 7.82 -1.18
N MET A 455 3.32 8.05 -0.91
CA MET A 455 2.46 8.81 -1.82
C MET A 455 2.96 10.24 -1.95
N ILE A 456 3.37 10.90 -0.85
CA ILE A 456 3.98 12.23 -0.91
C ILE A 456 5.24 12.24 -1.79
N LEU A 457 6.07 11.19 -1.69
CA LEU A 457 7.26 11.04 -2.55
C LEU A 457 6.89 10.83 -4.02
N ALA A 458 5.89 10.00 -4.31
CA ALA A 458 5.39 9.75 -5.66
C ALA A 458 4.87 11.05 -6.31
N GLN A 459 4.10 11.83 -5.56
CA GLN A 459 3.57 13.13 -6.00
C GLN A 459 4.69 14.16 -6.21
N ALA A 460 5.69 14.18 -5.32
CA ALA A 460 6.88 15.01 -5.52
C ALA A 460 7.63 14.64 -6.81
N TYR A 461 7.75 13.34 -7.13
CA TYR A 461 8.35 12.88 -8.38
C TYR A 461 7.57 13.34 -9.62
N GLN A 462 6.23 13.30 -9.59
CA GLN A 462 5.40 13.80 -10.69
C GLN A 462 5.60 15.31 -10.93
N LEU A 463 5.75 16.09 -9.85
CA LEU A 463 5.93 17.54 -9.91
C LEU A 463 7.36 18.00 -10.22
N ASP A 464 8.34 17.17 -9.84
CA ASP A 464 9.77 17.38 -10.05
C ASP A 464 10.46 16.01 -10.18
N PRO A 465 10.67 15.50 -11.40
CA PRO A 465 11.17 14.14 -11.67
C PRO A 465 12.64 13.87 -11.26
N ASP A 466 13.03 14.27 -10.06
CA ASP A 466 14.30 13.93 -9.43
C ASP A 466 14.28 12.43 -9.02
N PRO A 467 15.22 11.61 -9.53
CA PRO A 467 15.27 10.17 -9.24
C PRO A 467 15.28 9.81 -7.75
N LYS A 468 15.70 10.72 -6.85
CA LYS A 468 15.69 10.47 -5.41
C LYS A 468 14.29 10.14 -4.86
N TYR A 469 13.24 10.75 -5.41
CA TYR A 469 11.87 10.52 -4.95
C TYR A 469 11.39 9.13 -5.35
N LEU A 470 11.56 8.76 -6.63
CA LEU A 470 11.23 7.41 -7.12
C LEU A 470 12.01 6.31 -6.38
N GLN A 471 13.27 6.55 -6.04
CA GLN A 471 14.06 5.63 -5.21
C GLN A 471 13.45 5.45 -3.82
N GLY A 472 13.02 6.54 -3.17
CA GLY A 472 12.34 6.46 -1.87
C GLY A 472 11.01 5.69 -1.93
N VAL A 473 10.23 5.88 -3.00
CA VAL A 473 8.99 5.10 -3.22
C VAL A 473 9.29 3.60 -3.36
N ARG A 474 10.30 3.25 -4.17
CA ARG A 474 10.75 1.85 -4.33
C ARG A 474 11.19 1.24 -3.00
N GLN A 475 11.93 1.96 -2.19
CA GLN A 475 12.38 1.49 -0.88
C GLN A 475 11.24 1.33 0.14
N ALA A 476 10.21 2.18 0.10
CA ALA A 476 9.00 1.99 0.89
C ALA A 476 8.26 0.71 0.48
N ALA A 477 8.16 0.41 -0.83
CA ALA A 477 7.60 -0.85 -1.30
C ALA A 477 8.45 -2.06 -0.88
N ASP A 478 9.79 -1.97 -0.99
CA ASP A 478 10.70 -3.02 -0.52
C ASP A 478 10.48 -3.34 0.96
N TYR A 479 10.29 -2.32 1.80
CA TYR A 479 9.98 -2.48 3.23
C TYR A 479 8.70 -3.29 3.42
N ILE A 480 7.64 -2.97 2.69
CA ILE A 480 6.36 -3.69 2.78
C ILE A 480 6.49 -5.14 2.32
N LEU A 481 7.33 -5.40 1.32
CA LEU A 481 7.44 -6.69 0.64
C LEU A 481 8.56 -7.60 1.18
N GLY A 482 9.13 -7.29 2.35
CA GLY A 482 10.01 -8.19 3.09
C GLY A 482 11.35 -7.63 3.51
N ASN A 483 11.75 -6.46 3.02
CA ASN A 483 12.95 -5.77 3.49
C ASN A 483 12.66 -4.98 4.78
N ASN A 484 12.28 -5.70 5.83
CA ASN A 484 11.94 -5.15 7.14
C ASN A 484 12.46 -6.04 8.28
N PRO A 485 12.47 -5.57 9.54
CA PRO A 485 13.08 -6.30 10.65
C PRO A 485 12.47 -7.67 11.00
N VAL A 486 11.21 -7.92 10.64
CA VAL A 486 10.58 -9.23 10.84
C VAL A 486 10.76 -10.14 9.60
N GLY A 487 11.06 -9.55 8.44
CA GLY A 487 11.29 -10.20 7.16
C GLY A 487 10.08 -10.92 6.61
N TYR A 488 8.90 -10.37 6.86
CA TYR A 488 7.66 -10.79 6.21
C TYR A 488 7.38 -9.82 5.07
N SER A 489 6.97 -10.32 3.91
CA SER A 489 6.08 -9.51 3.09
C SER A 489 4.78 -9.36 3.86
N TYR A 490 4.31 -8.13 4.07
CA TYR A 490 3.11 -7.86 4.85
C TYR A 490 1.81 -8.08 4.06
N VAL A 491 1.90 -8.45 2.77
CA VAL A 491 0.73 -8.70 1.92
C VAL A 491 0.44 -10.19 1.87
N THR A 492 -0.78 -10.60 2.24
CA THR A 492 -1.16 -12.02 2.26
C THR A 492 -0.99 -12.67 0.89
N GLY A 493 -0.33 -13.82 0.83
CA GLY A 493 -0.17 -14.61 -0.40
C GLY A 493 0.86 -14.08 -1.41
N PHE A 494 1.54 -12.96 -1.14
CA PHE A 494 2.57 -12.40 -2.01
C PHE A 494 3.94 -12.37 -1.33
N GLY A 495 4.87 -13.20 -1.82
CA GLY A 495 6.19 -13.45 -1.23
C GLY A 495 6.26 -14.80 -0.54
N ASP A 496 7.47 -15.31 -0.29
CA ASP A 496 7.69 -16.63 0.31
C ASP A 496 7.30 -16.69 1.80
N ARG A 497 7.36 -15.55 2.50
CA ARG A 497 7.03 -15.44 3.92
C ARG A 497 6.03 -14.30 4.13
N THR A 498 4.76 -14.68 4.23
CA THR A 498 3.60 -13.79 4.35
C THR A 498 2.76 -14.12 5.59
N PRO A 499 1.85 -13.23 6.04
CA PRO A 499 0.97 -13.53 7.16
C PRO A 499 0.09 -14.75 6.83
N LEU A 500 0.00 -15.69 7.77
CA LEU A 500 -0.91 -16.85 7.67
C LEU A 500 -2.04 -16.79 8.69
N PHE A 501 -1.85 -16.07 9.79
CA PHE A 501 -2.82 -15.92 10.88
C PHE A 501 -3.24 -14.46 11.03
N ILE A 502 -3.63 -13.85 9.92
CA ILE A 502 -4.11 -12.47 9.87
C ILE A 502 -5.45 -12.33 10.58
N HIS A 503 -5.66 -11.25 11.34
CA HIS A 503 -6.91 -10.97 12.05
C HIS A 503 -8.00 -10.61 11.03
N HIS A 504 -8.59 -11.63 10.42
CA HIS A 504 -9.61 -11.50 9.38
C HIS A 504 -10.62 -12.65 9.51
N ARG A 505 -11.88 -12.32 9.82
CA ARG A 505 -12.90 -13.30 10.19
C ARG A 505 -13.13 -14.36 9.13
N GLN A 506 -13.13 -14.01 7.84
CA GLN A 506 -13.29 -14.99 6.78
C GLN A 506 -12.10 -15.96 6.73
N SER A 507 -10.86 -15.45 6.68
CA SER A 507 -9.66 -16.30 6.66
C SER A 507 -9.56 -17.20 7.89
N ALA A 508 -9.99 -16.72 9.07
CA ALA A 508 -9.99 -17.52 10.29
C ALA A 508 -11.07 -18.62 10.29
N ALA A 509 -12.17 -18.42 9.57
CA ALA A 509 -13.35 -19.28 9.63
C ALA A 509 -13.54 -20.23 8.43
N ASP A 510 -12.85 -20.00 7.31
CA ASP A 510 -13.09 -20.72 6.04
C ASP A 510 -12.44 -22.12 5.97
N SER A 511 -11.61 -22.49 6.96
CA SER A 511 -10.84 -23.75 7.02
C SER A 511 -9.81 -23.92 5.89
N ILE A 512 -9.41 -22.83 5.24
CA ILE A 512 -8.34 -22.79 4.24
C ILE A 512 -7.04 -22.44 4.97
N PRO A 513 -5.95 -23.21 4.78
CA PRO A 513 -4.69 -22.91 5.48
C PRO A 513 -4.11 -21.54 5.17
N GLU A 514 -4.25 -21.09 3.93
CA GLU A 514 -3.79 -19.78 3.48
C GLU A 514 -4.92 -18.75 3.57
N PRO A 515 -4.66 -17.56 4.14
CA PRO A 515 -5.66 -16.51 4.20
C PRO A 515 -6.03 -16.02 2.79
N VAL A 516 -7.14 -15.29 2.70
CA VAL A 516 -7.48 -14.51 1.51
C VAL A 516 -6.27 -13.66 1.06
N PRO A 517 -5.85 -13.73 -0.21
CA PRO A 517 -4.64 -13.06 -0.69
C PRO A 517 -4.89 -11.57 -1.00
N GLY A 518 -3.80 -10.79 -1.09
CA GLY A 518 -3.84 -9.40 -1.50
C GLY A 518 -4.24 -8.42 -0.40
N LEU A 519 -4.29 -8.85 0.86
CA LEU A 519 -4.64 -8.00 1.99
C LEU A 519 -3.39 -7.54 2.72
N LEU A 520 -3.26 -6.22 2.95
CA LEU A 520 -2.14 -5.66 3.68
C LEU A 520 -2.36 -5.77 5.19
N SER A 521 -1.39 -6.39 5.87
CA SER A 521 -1.30 -6.37 7.33
C SER A 521 -1.00 -4.97 7.86
N GLY A 522 -1.60 -4.58 8.98
CA GLY A 522 -1.42 -3.26 9.60
C GLY A 522 0.03 -2.89 9.92
N GLY A 523 0.89 -3.88 10.19
CA GLY A 523 2.32 -3.68 10.43
C GLY A 523 2.68 -3.50 11.91
N PRO A 524 3.96 -3.22 12.22
CA PRO A 524 4.42 -3.11 13.59
C PRO A 524 3.66 -2.04 14.39
N ASN A 525 3.23 -2.39 15.60
CA ASN A 525 2.57 -1.45 16.50
C ASN A 525 3.25 -1.47 17.87
N SER A 526 4.08 -0.46 18.10
CA SER A 526 4.85 -0.30 19.34
C SER A 526 3.99 -0.05 20.59
N ARG A 527 2.69 0.25 20.43
CA ARG A 527 1.75 0.48 21.52
C ARG A 527 1.12 -0.82 22.06
N LEU A 528 1.26 -1.94 21.35
CA LEU A 528 0.87 -3.29 21.80
C LEU A 528 -0.59 -3.38 22.33
N GLN A 529 -1.51 -2.71 21.62
CA GLN A 529 -2.89 -2.42 22.08
C GLN A 529 -3.80 -3.66 22.22
N ASP A 530 -3.35 -4.84 21.81
CA ASP A 530 -4.05 -6.12 21.82
C ASP A 530 -3.45 -7.14 22.80
N THR A 531 -2.46 -6.74 23.61
CA THR A 531 -1.84 -7.61 24.63
C THR A 531 -2.83 -8.13 25.68
N THR A 532 -3.92 -7.40 25.93
CA THR A 532 -5.01 -7.83 26.82
C THR A 532 -5.99 -8.81 26.15
N ASN A 533 -5.84 -9.06 24.86
CA ASN A 533 -6.80 -9.76 24.00
C ASN A 533 -6.25 -11.09 23.46
N GLY A 534 -5.23 -11.65 24.12
CA GLY A 534 -4.68 -12.97 23.81
C GLY A 534 -3.44 -12.95 22.90
N THR A 535 -3.03 -11.78 22.41
CA THR A 535 -1.82 -11.61 21.60
C THR A 535 -0.57 -11.69 22.48
N VAL A 536 0.40 -12.51 22.07
CA VAL A 536 1.68 -12.66 22.78
C VAL A 536 2.82 -12.12 21.93
N TYR A 537 3.41 -11.00 22.35
CA TYR A 537 4.62 -10.46 21.73
C TYR A 537 5.89 -11.01 22.38
N PRO A 538 7.04 -11.00 21.67
CA PRO A 538 8.34 -11.25 22.29
C PRO A 538 8.59 -10.34 23.49
N GLU A 539 9.31 -10.84 24.50
CA GLU A 539 9.67 -10.04 25.67
C GLU A 539 10.58 -8.88 25.25
N ASN A 540 10.30 -7.66 25.73
CA ASN A 540 11.02 -6.43 25.37
C ASN A 540 11.13 -6.22 23.85
N VAL A 541 10.04 -6.53 23.12
CA VAL A 541 9.98 -6.37 21.67
C VAL A 541 10.34 -4.94 21.26
N ALA A 542 11.26 -4.80 20.30
CA ALA A 542 11.65 -3.50 19.76
C ALA A 542 10.51 -2.94 18.87
N PRO A 543 10.35 -1.60 18.77
CA PRO A 543 9.24 -0.99 18.03
C PRO A 543 8.96 -1.57 16.63
N MET A 544 9.97 -1.74 15.78
CA MET A 544 9.79 -2.29 14.43
C MET A 544 9.64 -3.80 14.37
N LYS A 545 9.82 -4.49 15.49
CA LYS A 545 9.58 -5.93 15.65
C LYS A 545 8.26 -6.20 16.40
N ALA A 546 7.51 -5.16 16.76
CA ALA A 546 6.22 -5.24 17.46
C ALA A 546 5.09 -5.68 16.52
N TRP A 547 5.31 -6.80 15.83
CA TRP A 547 4.40 -7.43 14.90
C TRP A 547 4.46 -8.94 15.12
N VAL A 548 3.30 -9.60 15.15
CA VAL A 548 3.22 -11.05 15.29
C VAL A 548 2.14 -11.63 14.39
N ASP A 549 2.46 -12.76 13.75
CA ASP A 549 1.52 -13.51 12.91
C ASP A 549 0.62 -14.40 13.78
N GLN A 550 -0.36 -13.78 14.44
CA GLN A 550 -1.32 -14.45 15.34
C GLN A 550 -2.72 -13.91 15.08
N GLU A 551 -3.72 -14.79 14.99
CA GLU A 551 -5.12 -14.42 14.79
C GLU A 551 -5.64 -13.35 15.78
N PRO A 552 -5.35 -13.39 17.09
CA PRO A 552 -5.82 -12.34 18.02
C PRO A 552 -5.13 -10.97 17.82
N SER A 553 -4.09 -10.88 17.00
CA SER A 553 -3.22 -9.72 16.85
C SER A 553 -3.82 -8.59 16.01
N TYR A 554 -4.96 -8.04 16.41
CA TYR A 554 -5.62 -6.98 15.64
C TYR A 554 -4.79 -5.70 15.52
N ALA A 555 -3.95 -5.41 16.51
CA ALA A 555 -3.25 -4.12 16.58
C ALA A 555 -2.06 -4.04 15.63
N SER A 556 -1.53 -5.19 15.20
CA SER A 556 -0.41 -5.28 14.26
C SER A 556 -0.68 -6.14 13.01
N ASN A 557 -1.68 -7.02 13.06
CA ASN A 557 -1.92 -8.03 12.01
C ASN A 557 -3.40 -8.14 11.58
N GLU A 558 -4.19 -7.09 11.71
CA GLU A 558 -5.49 -6.97 11.02
C GLU A 558 -5.29 -6.58 9.54
N ILE A 559 -6.38 -6.36 8.80
CA ILE A 559 -6.41 -5.77 7.45
C ILE A 559 -7.36 -4.57 7.46
N CYS A 560 -7.21 -3.63 6.53
CA CYS A 560 -8.11 -2.49 6.45
C CYS A 560 -8.13 -1.84 5.05
N LEU A 561 -9.25 -1.25 4.65
CA LEU A 561 -9.38 -0.55 3.36
C LEU A 561 -8.36 0.60 3.22
N ASN A 562 -8.20 1.44 4.25
CA ASN A 562 -7.20 2.52 4.27
C ASN A 562 -5.74 2.05 4.36
N TRP A 563 -5.50 0.75 4.50
CA TRP A 563 -4.16 0.18 4.39
C TRP A 563 -3.91 -0.35 2.98
N ASN A 564 -4.91 -1.04 2.41
CA ASN A 564 -4.86 -1.52 1.03
C ASN A 564 -4.87 -0.38 -0.01
N ALA A 565 -5.50 0.75 0.27
CA ALA A 565 -5.57 1.87 -0.67
C ALA A 565 -4.22 2.49 -1.04
N PRO A 566 -3.39 2.93 -0.09
CA PRO A 566 -2.06 3.45 -0.43
C PRO A 566 -1.13 2.34 -0.92
N LEU A 567 -1.36 1.06 -0.57
CA LEU A 567 -0.63 -0.05 -1.19
C LEU A 567 -0.89 -0.12 -2.70
N THR A 568 -2.17 -0.18 -3.09
CA THR A 568 -2.57 -0.23 -4.50
C THR A 568 -2.04 0.99 -5.26
N TYR A 569 -2.14 2.19 -4.68
CA TYR A 569 -1.60 3.40 -5.30
C TYR A 569 -0.10 3.28 -5.57
N ILE A 570 0.70 2.88 -4.58
CA ILE A 570 2.16 2.79 -4.73
C ILE A 570 2.57 1.71 -5.72
N LEU A 571 1.92 0.55 -5.69
CA LEU A 571 2.19 -0.51 -6.66
C LEU A 571 1.86 -0.05 -8.09
N GLY A 572 0.70 0.58 -8.29
CA GLY A 572 0.29 1.11 -9.59
C GLY A 572 1.21 2.22 -10.10
N PHE A 573 1.58 3.16 -9.22
CA PHE A 573 2.57 4.19 -9.55
C PHE A 573 3.89 3.56 -10.01
N LEU A 574 4.44 2.61 -9.25
CA LEU A 574 5.73 1.99 -9.56
C LEU A 574 5.71 1.20 -10.88
N GLU A 575 4.63 0.46 -11.17
CA GLU A 575 4.47 -0.27 -12.44
C GLU A 575 4.41 0.70 -13.64
N ASN A 576 3.85 1.89 -13.45
CA ASN A 576 3.87 2.96 -14.47
C ASN A 576 5.19 3.75 -14.52
N GLN A 577 6.10 3.55 -13.56
CA GLN A 577 7.46 4.14 -13.50
C GLN A 577 8.56 3.08 -13.58
N ALA A 578 8.30 1.95 -14.23
CA ALA A 578 9.17 0.79 -14.28
C ALA A 578 10.48 0.99 -15.07
N ASP A 579 10.49 1.96 -16.01
CA ASP A 579 11.59 2.22 -16.95
C ASP A 579 12.74 3.08 -16.38
#